data_AF-A0A538HUB7-F1
#
_entry.id   AF-A0A538HUB7-F1
#
_cell.length_a   1.000
_cell.length_b   1.000
_cell.length_c   1.000
_cell.angle_alpha   90.00
_cell.angle_beta   90.00
_cell.angle_gamma   90.00
#
_symmetry.space_group_name_H-M   'P 1'
#
loop_
_entity.id
_entity.type
_entity.pdbx_description
1 polymer ?
#
loop_
_entity_poly.entity_id
_entity_poly.type
_entity_poly.pdbx_seq_one_letter_code
_entity_poly.pdbx_strand_id
1 'polypeptide(L)'
;GPAVIAAAWGALPEPLDDYRVLVALATLGLLAVALAFPAPLWARLAFGVAAAANPVAVRAAWFGTADAPTLLLLFASFALVLRRRPAWAGAALGAAILTKQFALAAAPFVVAAVLVSWGRRDALRAVAIGCGVVAAGFLPFLIADPGAVWTDTVRYGAGTYRIVGYGLSALLLRAHVLSDRNGAYPFFPLVFAVWLPVTAFLVRGQLRGRIPWTGCVGFTASVFVLLFLGRIFQISYLVYPLTGLALTGLVAVGERDSPG
;
A
#
# COMPACT_ATOMS: atom_id res chain seq x y z
N GLY A 1 4.26 7.22 -11.36
CA GLY A 1 4.55 7.53 -9.94
C GLY A 1 4.10 8.94 -9.59
N PRO A 2 4.36 9.44 -8.37
CA PRO A 2 3.84 10.72 -7.88
C PRO A 2 4.18 11.91 -8.76
N ALA A 3 5.41 11.98 -9.30
CA ALA A 3 5.84 13.07 -10.18
C ALA A 3 4.99 13.16 -11.46
N VAL A 4 4.70 12.02 -12.09
CA VAL A 4 3.84 11.95 -13.30
C VAL A 4 2.40 12.31 -12.96
N ILE A 5 1.89 11.82 -11.81
CA ILE A 5 0.52 12.14 -11.37
C ILE A 5 0.40 13.63 -11.06
N ALA A 6 1.38 14.21 -10.36
CA ALA A 6 1.40 15.63 -10.03
C ALA A 6 1.53 16.50 -11.28
N ALA A 7 2.38 16.13 -12.24
CA ALA A 7 2.50 16.84 -13.50
C ALA A 7 1.20 16.79 -14.33
N ALA A 8 0.56 15.63 -14.40
CA ALA A 8 -0.73 15.50 -15.08
C ALA A 8 -1.85 16.27 -14.37
N TRP A 9 -1.84 16.28 -13.03
CA TRP A 9 -2.83 16.99 -12.22
C TRP A 9 -2.67 18.52 -12.30
N GLY A 10 -1.43 18.99 -12.30
CA GLY A 10 -1.08 20.41 -12.41
C GLY A 10 -1.42 21.03 -13.78
N ALA A 11 -1.88 20.24 -14.75
CA ALA A 11 -2.40 20.75 -16.02
C ALA A 11 -3.87 21.24 -15.93
N LEU A 12 -4.54 21.03 -14.79
CA LEU A 12 -5.89 21.53 -14.53
C LEU A 12 -5.89 23.06 -14.30
N PRO A 13 -7.04 23.73 -14.46
CA PRO A 13 -7.15 25.14 -14.10
C PRO A 13 -7.15 25.33 -12.57
N GLU A 14 -6.62 26.46 -12.11
CA GLU A 14 -6.69 26.85 -10.70
C GLU A 14 -8.16 26.95 -10.23
N PRO A 15 -8.50 26.48 -9.01
CA PRO A 15 -7.61 25.93 -7.98
C PRO A 15 -7.49 24.39 -8.01
N LEU A 16 -7.96 23.72 -9.07
CA LEU A 16 -8.00 22.26 -9.14
C LEU A 16 -6.63 21.63 -9.39
N ASP A 17 -5.65 22.41 -9.83
CA ASP A 17 -4.26 22.03 -10.07
C ASP A 17 -3.47 21.74 -8.79
N ASP A 18 -3.93 22.21 -7.62
CA ASP A 18 -3.30 21.88 -6.33
C ASP A 18 -3.42 20.37 -6.05
N TYR A 19 -2.26 19.71 -5.91
CA TYR A 19 -2.16 18.28 -5.61
C TYR A 19 -2.91 17.90 -4.32
N ARG A 20 -3.10 18.82 -3.37
CA ARG A 20 -3.91 18.58 -2.15
C ARG A 20 -5.36 18.29 -2.49
N VAL A 21 -5.90 18.87 -3.57
CA VAL A 21 -7.24 18.55 -4.07
C VAL A 21 -7.30 17.10 -4.53
N LEU A 22 -6.30 16.61 -5.27
CA LEU A 22 -6.23 15.18 -5.61
C LEU A 22 -6.20 14.30 -4.37
N VAL A 23 -5.39 14.66 -3.37
CA VAL A 23 -5.28 13.86 -2.13
C VAL A 23 -6.60 13.87 -1.35
N ALA A 24 -7.30 15.00 -1.29
CA ALA A 24 -8.63 15.10 -0.69
C ALA A 24 -9.66 14.25 -1.43
N LEU A 25 -9.70 14.33 -2.77
CA LEU A 25 -10.56 13.50 -3.60
C LEU A 25 -10.24 12.02 -3.47
N ALA A 26 -8.96 11.65 -3.40
CA ALA A 26 -8.55 10.26 -3.18
C ALA A 26 -8.95 9.75 -1.79
N THR A 27 -8.91 10.62 -0.78
CA THR A 27 -9.35 10.32 0.58
C THR A 27 -10.86 10.06 0.61
N LEU A 28 -11.67 10.93 0.00
CA LEU A 28 -13.11 10.71 -0.18
C LEU A 28 -13.40 9.47 -1.05
N GLY A 29 -12.55 9.22 -2.05
CA GLY A 29 -12.58 8.06 -2.91
C GLY A 29 -12.48 6.73 -2.15
N LEU A 30 -11.89 6.71 -0.95
CA LEU A 30 -11.87 5.50 -0.11
C LEU A 30 -13.28 5.04 0.27
N LEU A 31 -14.22 5.97 0.50
CA LEU A 31 -15.62 5.63 0.69
C LEU A 31 -16.25 5.12 -0.62
N ALA A 32 -16.00 5.80 -1.73
CA ALA A 32 -16.54 5.40 -3.04
C ALA A 32 -16.08 3.99 -3.44
N VAL A 33 -14.81 3.66 -3.23
CA VAL A 33 -14.27 2.33 -3.53
C VAL A 33 -14.72 1.28 -2.51
N ALA A 34 -14.99 1.66 -1.25
CA ALA A 34 -15.61 0.75 -0.28
C ALA A 34 -17.02 0.32 -0.75
N LEU A 35 -17.74 1.21 -1.44
CA LEU A 35 -18.97 0.82 -2.13
C LEU A 35 -18.71 -0.21 -3.23
N ALA A 36 -17.51 -0.39 -3.76
CA ALA A 36 -17.26 -1.46 -4.72
C ALA A 36 -17.18 -2.86 -4.08
N PHE A 37 -17.14 -3.02 -2.76
CA PHE A 37 -17.02 -4.36 -2.13
C PHE A 37 -18.36 -5.13 -2.12
N PRO A 38 -18.33 -6.47 -2.27
CA PRO A 38 -19.51 -7.32 -2.11
C PRO A 38 -19.80 -7.52 -0.61
N ALA A 39 -20.36 -6.51 0.03
CA ALA A 39 -20.74 -6.51 1.45
C ALA A 39 -22.08 -5.78 1.65
N PRO A 40 -22.75 -5.94 2.80
CA PRO A 40 -23.94 -5.14 3.12
C PRO A 40 -23.64 -3.64 3.07
N LEU A 41 -24.65 -2.84 2.74
CA LEU A 41 -24.50 -1.38 2.62
C LEU A 41 -23.96 -0.75 3.91
N TRP A 42 -24.45 -1.17 5.08
CA TRP A 42 -23.99 -0.64 6.36
C TRP A 42 -22.49 -0.84 6.57
N ALA A 43 -21.93 -1.99 6.17
CA ALA A 43 -20.51 -2.30 6.30
C ALA A 43 -19.68 -1.46 5.32
N ARG A 44 -20.14 -1.35 4.06
CA ARG A 44 -19.50 -0.52 3.03
C ARG A 44 -19.41 0.94 3.48
N LEU A 45 -20.47 1.48 4.07
CA LEU A 45 -20.50 2.83 4.62
C LEU A 45 -19.62 2.95 5.87
N ALA A 46 -19.77 2.07 6.85
CA ALA A 46 -19.03 2.15 8.12
C ALA A 46 -17.51 2.06 7.91
N PHE A 47 -17.03 1.05 7.18
CA PHE A 47 -15.59 0.89 6.93
C PHE A 47 -15.06 1.88 5.90
N GLY A 48 -15.88 2.29 4.91
CA GLY A 48 -15.52 3.35 3.96
C GLY A 48 -15.34 4.70 4.65
N VAL A 49 -16.25 5.08 5.54
CA VAL A 49 -16.14 6.29 6.37
C VAL A 49 -14.97 6.17 7.33
N ALA A 50 -14.78 5.02 7.99
CA ALA A 50 -13.63 4.83 8.88
C ALA A 50 -12.28 5.01 8.14
N ALA A 51 -12.18 4.57 6.89
CA ALA A 51 -10.99 4.78 6.05
C ALA A 51 -10.83 6.25 5.61
N ALA A 52 -11.90 6.88 5.13
CA ALA A 52 -11.87 8.25 4.60
C ALA A 52 -11.76 9.33 5.69
N ALA A 53 -12.49 9.18 6.80
CA ALA A 53 -12.54 10.11 7.93
C ALA A 53 -11.48 9.81 9.00
N ASN A 54 -10.54 8.90 8.74
CA ASN A 54 -9.41 8.65 9.61
C ASN A 54 -8.64 9.97 9.85
N PRO A 55 -8.44 10.43 11.10
CA PRO A 55 -7.73 11.67 11.38
C PRO A 55 -6.34 11.75 10.75
N VAL A 56 -5.66 10.60 10.60
CA VAL A 56 -4.37 10.52 9.92
C VAL A 56 -4.51 10.78 8.42
N ALA A 57 -5.55 10.24 7.77
CA ALA A 57 -5.83 10.45 6.36
C ALA A 57 -6.29 11.89 6.06
N VAL A 58 -7.18 12.43 6.89
CA VAL A 58 -7.65 13.83 6.79
C VAL A 58 -6.48 14.80 6.93
N ARG A 59 -5.61 14.57 7.92
CA ARG A 59 -4.38 15.35 8.07
C ARG A 59 -3.47 15.22 6.85
N ALA A 60 -3.31 14.02 6.30
CA ALA A 60 -2.49 13.77 5.12
C ALA A 60 -2.98 14.54 3.87
N ALA A 61 -4.29 14.74 3.72
CA ALA A 61 -4.86 15.57 2.66
C ALA A 61 -4.36 17.02 2.70
N TRP A 62 -4.22 17.58 3.90
CA TRP A 62 -3.67 18.94 4.08
C TRP A 62 -2.21 19.08 3.64
N PHE A 63 -1.43 18.01 3.74
CA PHE A 63 -0.01 18.00 3.38
C PHE A 63 0.27 17.59 1.93
N GLY A 64 -0.74 17.16 1.17
CA GLY A 64 -0.55 16.76 -0.23
C GLY A 64 0.32 15.51 -0.38
N THR A 65 0.30 14.59 0.58
CA THR A 65 1.09 13.36 0.49
C THR A 65 0.44 12.34 -0.45
N ALA A 66 1.25 11.58 -1.19
CA ALA A 66 0.78 10.53 -2.11
C ALA A 66 0.16 9.27 -1.43
N ASP A 67 -0.07 9.33 -0.11
CA ASP A 67 -0.64 8.23 0.68
C ASP A 67 -2.08 7.90 0.27
N ALA A 68 -2.97 8.89 0.22
CA ALA A 68 -4.38 8.64 -0.10
C ALA A 68 -4.60 8.10 -1.52
N PRO A 69 -3.97 8.64 -2.59
CA PRO A 69 -4.04 8.03 -3.92
C PRO A 69 -3.53 6.57 -3.94
N THR A 70 -2.47 6.27 -3.18
CA THR A 70 -1.95 4.90 -3.07
C THR A 70 -2.97 3.97 -2.38
N LEU A 71 -3.55 4.39 -1.26
CA LEU A 71 -4.54 3.61 -0.52
C LEU A 71 -5.81 3.38 -1.33
N LEU A 72 -6.25 4.39 -2.09
CA LEU A 72 -7.39 4.26 -3.00
C LEU A 72 -7.17 3.15 -4.03
N LEU A 73 -6.00 3.16 -4.69
CA LEU A 73 -5.62 2.15 -5.68
C LEU A 73 -5.45 0.75 -5.04
N LEU A 74 -4.93 0.68 -3.81
CA LEU A 74 -4.85 -0.56 -3.05
C LEU A 74 -6.24 -1.13 -2.75
N PHE A 75 -7.15 -0.32 -2.21
CA PHE A 75 -8.54 -0.73 -1.96
C PHE A 75 -9.23 -1.17 -3.25
N ALA A 76 -9.04 -0.42 -4.34
CA ALA A 76 -9.56 -0.78 -5.65
C ALA A 76 -9.03 -2.15 -6.10
N SER A 77 -7.74 -2.43 -5.91
CA SER A 77 -7.13 -3.71 -6.25
C SER A 77 -7.84 -4.87 -5.54
N PHE A 78 -8.00 -4.80 -4.21
CA PHE A 78 -8.73 -5.82 -3.44
C PHE A 78 -10.20 -5.94 -3.87
N ALA A 79 -10.91 -4.82 -4.07
CA ALA A 79 -12.29 -4.82 -4.56
C ALA A 79 -12.41 -5.52 -5.94
N LEU A 80 -11.47 -5.24 -6.85
CA LEU A 80 -11.44 -5.81 -8.20
C LEU A 80 -11.15 -7.31 -8.19
N VAL A 81 -10.34 -7.82 -7.25
CA VAL A 81 -10.20 -9.27 -7.04
C VAL A 81 -11.55 -9.89 -6.70
N LEU A 82 -12.28 -9.30 -5.75
CA LEU A 82 -13.59 -9.82 -5.31
C LEU A 82 -14.68 -9.66 -6.39
N ARG A 83 -14.53 -8.69 -7.30
CA ARG A 83 -15.44 -8.44 -8.42
C ARG A 83 -15.10 -9.22 -9.70
N ARG A 84 -14.26 -10.25 -9.61
CA ARG A 84 -13.85 -11.11 -10.75
C ARG A 84 -13.10 -10.34 -11.86
N ARG A 85 -12.34 -9.29 -11.52
CA ARG A 85 -11.56 -8.47 -12.46
C ARG A 85 -10.05 -8.55 -12.15
N PRO A 86 -9.41 -9.73 -12.20
CA PRO A 86 -8.03 -9.93 -11.76
C PRO A 86 -7.01 -9.10 -12.56
N ALA A 87 -7.23 -8.90 -13.86
CA ALA A 87 -6.40 -8.06 -14.71
C ALA A 87 -6.34 -6.61 -14.20
N TRP A 88 -7.51 -6.02 -13.91
CA TRP A 88 -7.61 -4.67 -13.37
C TRP A 88 -7.10 -4.58 -11.93
N ALA A 89 -7.27 -5.63 -11.13
CA ALA A 89 -6.67 -5.70 -9.79
C ALA A 89 -5.14 -5.60 -9.85
N GLY A 90 -4.52 -6.32 -10.80
CA GLY A 90 -3.09 -6.22 -11.09
C GLY A 90 -2.67 -4.82 -11.53
N ALA A 91 -3.41 -4.20 -12.46
CA ALA A 91 -3.15 -2.84 -12.91
C ALA A 91 -3.23 -1.81 -11.76
N ALA A 92 -4.28 -1.88 -10.93
CA ALA A 92 -4.49 -1.00 -9.78
C ALA A 92 -3.37 -1.17 -8.74
N LEU A 93 -2.95 -2.40 -8.46
CA LEU A 93 -1.81 -2.66 -7.58
C LEU A 93 -0.50 -2.12 -8.15
N GLY A 94 -0.23 -2.32 -9.44
CA GLY A 94 0.95 -1.77 -10.10
C GLY A 94 0.99 -0.24 -10.02
N ALA A 95 -0.15 0.41 -10.26
CA ALA A 95 -0.31 1.86 -10.10
C ALA A 95 -0.10 2.29 -8.63
N ALA A 96 -0.60 1.53 -7.66
CA ALA A 96 -0.37 1.80 -6.24
C ALA A 96 1.12 1.76 -5.88
N ILE A 97 1.86 0.73 -6.34
CA ILE A 97 3.30 0.57 -6.12
C ILE A 97 4.08 1.74 -6.73
N LEU A 98 3.72 2.15 -7.95
CA LEU A 98 4.31 3.31 -8.60
C LEU A 98 4.09 4.60 -7.83
N THR A 99 2.92 4.76 -7.21
CA THR A 99 2.59 5.94 -6.40
C THR A 99 3.35 5.91 -5.09
N LYS A 100 3.39 4.77 -4.38
CA LYS A 100 4.18 4.63 -3.17
C LYS A 100 4.58 3.18 -2.94
N GLN A 101 5.89 2.98 -2.74
CA GLN A 101 6.51 1.65 -2.64
C GLN A 101 5.97 0.79 -1.50
N PHE A 102 5.38 1.39 -0.46
CA PHE A 102 4.73 0.65 0.64
C PHE A 102 3.59 -0.25 0.15
N ALA A 103 2.96 0.06 -0.99
CA ALA A 103 1.98 -0.80 -1.62
C ALA A 103 2.56 -2.16 -2.08
N LEU A 104 3.88 -2.29 -2.21
CA LEU A 104 4.52 -3.57 -2.55
C LEU A 104 4.20 -4.65 -1.49
N ALA A 105 4.00 -4.25 -0.23
CA ALA A 105 3.61 -5.16 0.83
C ALA A 105 2.26 -5.85 0.57
N ALA A 106 1.37 -5.26 -0.24
CA ALA A 106 0.10 -5.89 -0.62
C ALA A 106 0.25 -6.94 -1.74
N ALA A 107 1.32 -6.88 -2.53
CA ALA A 107 1.46 -7.67 -3.74
C ALA A 107 1.31 -9.19 -3.54
N PRO A 108 2.01 -9.84 -2.58
CA PRO A 108 1.88 -11.28 -2.44
C PRO A 108 0.47 -11.69 -1.97
N PHE A 109 -0.24 -10.83 -1.22
CA PHE A 109 -1.60 -11.11 -0.75
C PHE A 109 -2.65 -10.97 -1.84
N VAL A 110 -2.52 -9.96 -2.72
CA VAL A 110 -3.37 -9.80 -3.90
C VAL A 110 -3.15 -10.96 -4.88
N VAL A 111 -1.89 -11.32 -5.14
CA VAL A 111 -1.56 -12.46 -6.01
C VAL A 111 -2.12 -13.77 -5.43
N ALA A 112 -1.95 -14.01 -4.13
CA ALA A 112 -2.52 -15.17 -3.46
C ALA A 112 -4.06 -15.17 -3.51
N ALA A 113 -4.70 -14.01 -3.34
CA ALA A 113 -6.16 -13.89 -3.43
C ALA A 113 -6.65 -14.24 -4.84
N VAL A 114 -6.00 -13.71 -5.88
CA VAL A 114 -6.33 -14.06 -7.27
C VAL A 114 -6.09 -15.54 -7.55
N LEU A 115 -4.98 -16.10 -7.07
CA LEU A 115 -4.63 -17.51 -7.26
C LEU A 115 -5.68 -18.43 -6.62
N VAL A 116 -6.13 -18.12 -5.40
CA VAL A 116 -7.13 -18.91 -4.68
C VAL A 116 -8.52 -18.78 -5.31
N SER A 117 -8.93 -17.56 -5.69
CA SER A 117 -10.29 -17.30 -6.19
C SER A 117 -10.48 -17.61 -7.68
N TRP A 118 -9.44 -17.44 -8.49
CA TRP A 118 -9.53 -17.44 -9.96
C TRP A 118 -8.51 -18.37 -10.64
N GLY A 119 -7.56 -18.92 -9.89
CA GLY A 119 -6.59 -19.88 -10.39
C GLY A 119 -5.32 -19.25 -11.00
N ARG A 120 -4.42 -20.12 -11.44
CA ARG A 120 -3.04 -19.74 -11.82
C ARG A 120 -2.97 -18.83 -13.05
N ARG A 121 -3.82 -19.05 -14.06
CA ARG A 121 -3.80 -18.26 -15.31
C ARG A 121 -4.14 -16.80 -15.04
N ASP A 122 -5.18 -16.54 -14.25
CA ASP A 122 -5.58 -15.19 -13.86
C ASP A 122 -4.56 -14.54 -12.92
N ALA A 123 -3.95 -15.30 -12.02
CA ALA A 123 -2.87 -14.78 -11.18
C ALA A 123 -1.66 -14.32 -12.01
N LEU A 124 -1.21 -15.15 -12.96
CA LEU A 124 -0.12 -14.78 -13.87
C LEU A 124 -0.48 -13.57 -14.73
N ARG A 125 -1.72 -13.49 -15.23
CA ARG A 125 -2.21 -12.33 -15.99
C ARG A 125 -2.22 -11.06 -15.15
N ALA A 126 -2.70 -11.13 -13.91
CA ALA A 126 -2.69 -10.00 -12.98
C ALA A 126 -1.27 -9.53 -12.66
N VAL A 127 -0.35 -10.48 -12.41
CA VAL A 127 1.08 -10.18 -12.21
C VAL A 127 1.68 -9.52 -13.44
N ALA A 128 1.48 -10.09 -14.64
CA ALA A 128 2.01 -9.54 -15.88
C ALA A 128 1.52 -8.12 -16.14
N ILE A 129 0.23 -7.85 -15.94
CA ILE A 129 -0.35 -6.51 -16.11
C ILE A 129 0.19 -5.55 -15.05
N GLY A 130 0.25 -5.96 -13.78
CA GLY A 130 0.80 -5.12 -12.70
C GLY A 130 2.27 -4.78 -12.95
N CYS A 131 3.09 -5.77 -13.33
CA CYS A 131 4.47 -5.57 -13.74
C CYS A 131 4.59 -4.67 -14.97
N GLY A 132 3.70 -4.82 -15.96
CA GLY A 132 3.64 -3.96 -17.14
C GLY A 132 3.35 -2.50 -16.78
N VAL A 133 2.40 -2.24 -15.87
CA VAL A 133 2.12 -0.89 -15.36
C VAL A 133 3.36 -0.32 -14.65
N VAL A 134 3.95 -1.08 -13.72
CA VAL A 134 5.17 -0.64 -13.00
C VAL A 134 6.31 -0.35 -13.96
N ALA A 135 6.56 -1.24 -14.92
CA ALA A 135 7.60 -1.05 -15.93
C ALA A 135 7.34 0.20 -16.76
N ALA A 136 6.13 0.40 -17.28
CA ALA A 136 5.77 1.58 -18.05
C ALA A 136 5.99 2.88 -17.28
N GLY A 137 5.69 2.90 -15.98
CA GLY A 137 5.85 4.09 -15.14
C GLY A 137 7.25 4.31 -14.55
N PHE A 138 8.11 3.29 -14.52
CA PHE A 138 9.43 3.35 -13.88
C PHE A 138 10.60 3.31 -14.88
N LEU A 139 10.44 2.56 -15.97
CA LEU A 139 11.49 2.34 -16.96
C LEU A 139 12.02 3.64 -17.61
N PRO A 140 11.21 4.69 -17.89
CA PRO A 140 11.73 5.95 -18.42
C PRO A 140 12.80 6.58 -17.51
N PHE A 141 12.61 6.52 -16.19
CA PHE A 141 13.56 7.05 -15.21
C PHE A 141 14.81 6.17 -15.11
N LEU A 142 14.64 4.85 -15.17
CA LEU A 142 15.75 3.89 -15.14
C LEU A 142 16.63 4.01 -16.39
N ILE A 143 16.04 4.26 -17.56
CA ILE A 143 16.77 4.49 -18.82
C ILE A 143 17.47 5.86 -18.79
N ALA A 144 16.80 6.90 -18.26
CA ALA A 144 17.35 8.24 -18.22
C ALA A 144 18.60 8.34 -17.34
N ASP A 145 18.55 7.79 -16.12
CA ASP A 145 19.71 7.73 -15.21
C ASP A 145 19.52 6.64 -14.13
N PRO A 146 20.12 5.45 -14.30
CA PRO A 146 20.00 4.37 -13.31
C PRO A 146 20.76 4.70 -12.00
N GLY A 147 21.78 5.56 -12.06
CA GLY A 147 22.54 6.00 -10.89
C GLY A 147 21.68 6.87 -9.98
N ALA A 148 20.99 7.86 -10.56
CA ALA A 148 20.05 8.73 -9.84
C ALA A 148 18.91 7.92 -9.21
N VAL A 149 18.37 6.93 -9.92
CA VAL A 149 17.36 6.02 -9.35
C VAL A 149 17.88 5.32 -8.10
N TRP A 150 19.10 4.79 -8.13
CA TRP A 150 19.69 4.14 -6.95
C TRP A 150 19.92 5.12 -5.80
N THR A 151 20.53 6.27 -6.05
CA THR A 151 20.84 7.26 -5.01
C THR A 151 19.60 7.84 -4.37
N ASP A 152 18.62 8.22 -5.18
CA ASP A 152 17.52 9.08 -4.76
C ASP A 152 16.29 8.27 -4.30
N THR A 153 16.12 7.06 -4.85
CA THR A 153 14.96 6.22 -4.53
C THR A 153 15.31 5.13 -3.52
N VAL A 154 16.44 4.43 -3.70
CA VAL A 154 16.77 3.26 -2.89
C VAL A 154 17.68 3.63 -1.72
N ARG A 155 18.83 4.22 -2.00
CA ARG A 155 19.85 4.55 -0.99
C ARG A 155 19.36 5.63 -0.02
N TYR A 156 18.60 6.61 -0.53
CA TYR A 156 18.02 7.68 0.29
C TYR A 156 17.19 7.13 1.46
N GLY A 157 16.15 6.34 1.17
CA GLY A 157 15.27 5.79 2.20
C GLY A 157 15.92 4.70 3.07
N ALA A 158 16.79 3.86 2.48
CA ALA A 158 17.37 2.72 3.16
C ALA A 158 18.63 3.02 3.98
N GLY A 159 19.39 4.06 3.62
CA GLY A 159 20.77 4.22 4.10
C GLY A 159 21.18 5.64 4.48
N THR A 160 20.78 6.67 3.72
CA THR A 160 21.35 8.02 3.92
C THR A 160 20.41 9.00 4.62
N TYR A 161 19.11 8.70 4.73
CA TYR A 161 18.20 9.55 5.50
C TYR A 161 18.32 9.34 7.01
N ARG A 162 18.11 10.39 7.80
CA ARG A 162 18.19 10.32 9.27
C ARG A 162 17.08 9.45 9.89
N ILE A 163 17.38 8.82 11.03
CA ILE A 163 16.41 8.05 11.80
C ILE A 163 15.37 9.00 12.44
N VAL A 164 14.09 8.76 12.17
CA VAL A 164 12.98 9.61 12.65
C VAL A 164 11.76 8.78 13.04
N GLY A 165 11.16 9.11 14.18
CA GLY A 165 9.84 8.62 14.58
C GLY A 165 9.89 7.59 15.69
N TYR A 166 9.04 6.57 15.60
CA TYR A 166 8.68 5.66 16.71
C TYR A 166 8.89 4.17 16.38
N GLY A 167 9.57 3.87 15.27
CA GLY A 167 9.81 2.50 14.80
C GLY A 167 10.99 1.85 15.50
N LEU A 168 11.37 0.65 15.05
CA LEU A 168 12.48 -0.13 15.59
C LEU A 168 13.79 0.68 15.60
N SER A 169 14.07 1.40 14.52
CA SER A 169 15.26 2.26 14.40
C SER A 169 15.36 3.29 15.53
N ALA A 170 14.24 3.92 15.92
CA ALA A 170 14.21 4.88 17.02
C ALA A 170 14.32 4.20 18.39
N LEU A 171 13.77 3.00 18.55
CA LEU A 171 13.92 2.20 19.78
C LEU A 171 15.37 1.78 19.99
N LEU A 172 16.05 1.28 18.94
CA LEU A 172 17.45 0.88 19.00
C LEU A 172 18.38 2.07 19.29
N LEU A 173 18.07 3.25 18.76
CA LEU A 173 18.77 4.48 19.10
C LEU A 173 18.60 4.84 20.59
N ARG A 174 17.36 4.78 21.11
CA ARG A 174 17.08 5.08 22.53
C ARG A 174 17.68 4.03 23.48
N ALA A 175 17.79 2.79 23.02
CA ALA A 175 18.44 1.70 23.75
C ALA A 175 19.99 1.74 23.62
N HIS A 176 20.56 2.78 23.00
CA HIS A 176 21.99 2.93 22.77
C HIS A 176 22.65 1.80 21.95
N VAL A 177 21.86 1.01 21.22
CA VAL A 177 22.37 0.03 20.24
C VAL A 177 22.89 0.75 18.98
N LEU A 178 22.24 1.86 18.61
CA LEU A 178 22.72 2.76 17.56
C LEU A 178 23.30 4.01 18.22
N SER A 179 24.47 4.44 17.77
CA SER A 179 25.21 5.57 18.33
C SER A 179 24.79 6.93 17.75
N ASP A 180 24.33 6.96 16.49
CA ASP A 180 23.95 8.20 15.80
C ASP A 180 22.69 8.01 14.94
N ARG A 181 21.85 9.05 14.90
CA ARG A 181 20.67 9.16 14.04
C ARG A 181 20.99 9.16 12.55
N ASN A 182 22.18 9.63 12.17
CA ASN A 182 22.63 9.60 10.78
C ASN A 182 23.47 8.34 10.47
N GLY A 183 23.74 7.52 11.47
CA GLY A 183 24.56 6.32 11.35
C GLY A 183 23.97 5.23 10.45
N ALA A 184 24.77 4.18 10.26
CA ALA A 184 24.35 2.99 9.54
C ALA A 184 23.17 2.32 10.27
N TYR A 185 22.16 1.91 9.50
CA TYR A 185 21.01 1.15 9.99
C TYR A 185 20.77 -0.03 9.06
N PRO A 186 20.68 -1.27 9.57
CA PRO A 186 20.64 -2.47 8.75
C PRO A 186 19.22 -2.74 8.20
N PHE A 187 18.64 -1.79 7.48
CA PHE A 187 17.27 -1.91 6.96
C PHE A 187 17.08 -3.15 6.07
N PHE A 188 17.93 -3.33 5.04
CA PHE A 188 17.81 -4.48 4.15
C PHE A 188 17.99 -5.82 4.87
N PRO A 189 19.03 -6.03 5.71
CA PRO A 189 19.10 -7.23 6.54
C PRO A 189 17.83 -7.51 7.34
N LEU A 190 17.21 -6.49 7.95
CA LEU A 190 15.94 -6.64 8.68
C LEU A 190 14.77 -7.00 7.76
N VAL A 191 14.71 -6.43 6.56
CA VAL A 191 13.69 -6.80 5.56
C VAL A 191 13.81 -8.27 5.18
N PHE A 192 15.03 -8.76 4.91
CA PHE A 192 15.27 -10.15 4.54
C PHE A 192 15.08 -11.13 5.71
N ALA A 193 15.52 -10.77 6.91
CA ALA A 193 15.50 -11.65 8.08
C ALA A 193 14.16 -11.65 8.83
N VAL A 194 13.38 -10.58 8.73
CA VAL A 194 12.13 -10.42 9.50
C VAL A 194 10.93 -10.24 8.59
N TRP A 195 10.91 -9.20 7.76
CA TRP A 195 9.71 -8.86 6.98
C TRP A 195 9.35 -9.93 5.95
N LEU A 196 10.33 -10.45 5.20
CA LEU A 196 10.09 -11.50 4.21
C LEU A 196 9.56 -12.80 4.84
N PRO A 197 10.18 -13.37 5.91
CA PRO A 197 9.64 -14.54 6.58
C PRO A 197 8.24 -14.34 7.14
N VAL A 198 7.97 -13.20 7.79
CA VAL A 198 6.65 -12.86 8.31
C VAL A 198 5.62 -12.78 7.18
N THR A 199 5.95 -12.09 6.09
CA THR A 199 5.07 -11.96 4.93
C THR A 199 4.81 -13.31 4.28
N ALA A 200 5.84 -14.14 4.09
CA ALA A 200 5.71 -15.49 3.53
C ALA A 200 4.85 -16.40 4.42
N PHE A 201 5.00 -16.31 5.75
CA PHE A 201 4.17 -17.04 6.70
C PHE A 201 2.70 -16.64 6.59
N LEU A 202 2.41 -15.33 6.53
CA LEU A 202 1.05 -14.80 6.39
C LEU A 202 0.41 -15.21 5.05
N VAL A 203 1.17 -15.14 3.95
CA VAL A 203 0.72 -15.58 2.61
C VAL A 203 0.46 -17.09 2.60
N ARG A 204 1.33 -17.90 3.22
CA ARG A 204 1.11 -19.34 3.37
C ARG A 204 -0.17 -19.62 4.17
N GLY A 205 -0.44 -18.83 5.21
CA GLY A 205 -1.70 -18.86 5.96
C GLY A 205 -2.91 -18.61 5.06
N GLN A 206 -2.87 -17.53 4.27
CA GLN A 206 -3.93 -17.20 3.31
C GLN A 206 -4.16 -18.32 2.27
N LEU A 207 -3.09 -18.84 1.66
CA LEU A 207 -3.18 -19.90 0.65
C LEU A 207 -3.76 -21.21 1.22
N ARG A 208 -3.48 -21.52 2.48
CA ARG A 208 -4.01 -22.69 3.18
C ARG A 208 -5.45 -22.50 3.62
N GLY A 209 -5.77 -21.33 4.17
CA GLY A 209 -7.12 -21.02 4.65
C GLY A 209 -8.12 -20.87 3.52
N ARG A 210 -7.70 -20.36 2.36
CA ARG A 210 -8.56 -20.04 1.21
C ARG A 210 -9.68 -19.04 1.53
N ILE A 211 -9.45 -18.20 2.53
CA ILE A 211 -10.41 -17.22 3.03
C ILE A 211 -9.92 -15.81 2.64
N PRO A 212 -10.61 -15.07 1.77
CA PRO A 212 -10.14 -13.78 1.25
C PRO A 212 -9.77 -12.72 2.32
N TRP A 213 -10.53 -12.58 3.41
CA TRP A 213 -10.20 -11.59 4.46
C TRP A 213 -8.84 -11.84 5.15
N THR A 214 -8.35 -13.09 5.16
CA THR A 214 -7.01 -13.40 5.72
C THR A 214 -5.88 -12.76 4.92
N GLY A 215 -6.08 -12.52 3.61
CA GLY A 215 -5.14 -11.75 2.80
C GLY A 215 -5.08 -10.27 3.20
N CYS A 216 -6.22 -9.69 3.61
CA CYS A 216 -6.29 -8.32 4.08
C CYS A 216 -5.60 -8.14 5.45
N VAL A 217 -5.76 -9.12 6.35
CA VAL A 217 -5.01 -9.19 7.62
C VAL A 217 -3.52 -9.33 7.34
N GLY A 218 -3.15 -10.24 6.44
CA GLY A 218 -1.77 -10.48 6.06
C GLY A 218 -1.10 -9.21 5.54
N PHE A 219 -1.76 -8.49 4.63
CA PHE A 219 -1.31 -7.18 4.16
C PHE A 219 -1.15 -6.18 5.31
N THR A 220 -2.17 -6.06 6.17
CA THR A 220 -2.18 -5.11 7.29
C THR A 220 -1.00 -5.34 8.24
N ALA A 221 -0.75 -6.59 8.61
CA ALA A 221 0.38 -6.97 9.45
C ALA A 221 1.72 -6.78 8.72
N SER A 222 1.82 -7.21 7.46
CA SER A 222 3.04 -7.10 6.65
C SER A 222 3.47 -5.65 6.44
N VAL A 223 2.53 -4.76 6.08
CA VAL A 223 2.85 -3.33 5.87
C VAL A 223 3.23 -2.66 7.20
N PHE A 224 2.57 -3.00 8.30
CA PHE A 224 2.97 -2.49 9.63
C PHE A 224 4.39 -2.91 9.98
N VAL A 225 4.72 -4.20 9.85
CA VAL A 225 6.08 -4.70 10.12
C VAL A 225 7.11 -4.01 9.23
N LEU A 226 6.84 -3.87 7.93
CA LEU A 226 7.74 -3.17 7.00
C LEU A 226 8.04 -1.74 7.45
N LEU A 227 6.98 -1.00 7.78
CA LEU A 227 7.07 0.40 8.21
C LEU A 227 7.77 0.52 9.56
N PHE A 228 7.47 -0.38 10.49
CA PHE A 228 8.10 -0.43 11.81
C PHE A 228 9.60 -0.70 11.74
N LEU A 229 10.03 -1.57 10.82
CA LEU A 229 11.45 -1.84 10.56
C LEU A 229 12.17 -0.69 9.85
N GLY A 230 11.45 0.29 9.29
CA GLY A 230 12.02 1.40 8.54
C GLY A 230 12.92 2.33 9.37
N ARG A 231 13.80 3.07 8.67
CA ARG A 231 14.53 4.22 9.27
C ARG A 231 13.58 5.34 9.71
N ILE A 232 12.43 5.43 9.05
CA ILE A 232 11.41 6.44 9.29
C ILE A 232 10.11 5.71 9.64
N PHE A 233 9.54 6.03 10.79
CA PHE A 233 8.21 5.56 11.17
C PHE A 233 7.44 6.67 11.87
N GLN A 234 6.74 7.48 11.07
CA GLN A 234 5.96 8.61 11.55
C GLN A 234 4.49 8.22 11.75
N ILE A 235 3.76 9.04 12.52
CA ILE A 235 2.32 8.84 12.74
C ILE A 235 1.54 8.77 11.42
N SER A 236 1.96 9.54 10.40
CA SER A 236 1.35 9.49 9.07
C SER A 236 1.40 8.11 8.44
N TYR A 237 2.40 7.28 8.76
CA TYR A 237 2.55 5.94 8.18
C TYR A 237 1.54 4.94 8.76
N LEU A 238 0.98 5.22 9.94
CA LEU A 238 -0.09 4.41 10.52
C LEU A 238 -1.37 4.41 9.68
N VAL A 239 -1.51 5.34 8.73
CA VAL A 239 -2.64 5.34 7.79
C VAL A 239 -2.74 4.01 7.03
N TYR A 240 -1.62 3.38 6.68
CA TYR A 240 -1.62 2.11 5.96
C TYR A 240 -2.24 0.96 6.75
N PRO A 241 -1.73 0.59 7.94
CA PRO A 241 -2.32 -0.49 8.72
C PRO A 241 -3.73 -0.14 9.22
N LEU A 242 -4.03 1.12 9.58
CA LEU A 242 -5.38 1.51 10.01
C LEU A 242 -6.40 1.32 8.89
N THR A 243 -6.06 1.75 7.68
CA THR A 243 -6.91 1.55 6.49
C THR A 243 -6.94 0.07 6.09
N GLY A 244 -5.85 -0.70 6.30
CA GLY A 244 -5.84 -2.15 6.17
C GLY A 244 -6.79 -2.88 7.13
N LEU A 245 -6.95 -2.40 8.37
CA LEU A 245 -7.95 -2.91 9.31
C LEU A 245 -9.38 -2.65 8.82
N ALA A 246 -9.65 -1.46 8.29
CA ALA A 246 -10.95 -1.15 7.70
C ALA A 246 -11.26 -2.06 6.50
N LEU A 247 -10.28 -2.29 5.62
CA LEU A 247 -10.39 -3.25 4.52
C LEU A 247 -10.68 -4.67 5.03
N THR A 248 -9.95 -5.10 6.06
CA THR A 248 -10.13 -6.41 6.67
C THR A 248 -11.55 -6.60 7.19
N GLY A 249 -12.05 -5.64 7.96
CA GLY A 249 -13.41 -5.67 8.49
C GLY A 249 -14.46 -5.71 7.38
N LEU A 250 -14.27 -4.91 6.33
CA LEU A 250 -15.17 -4.86 5.18
C LEU A 250 -15.27 -6.21 4.45
N VAL A 251 -14.14 -6.86 4.18
CA VAL A 251 -14.10 -8.16 3.50
C VAL A 251 -14.63 -9.27 4.42
N ALA A 252 -14.26 -9.26 5.70
CA ALA A 252 -14.71 -10.26 6.66
C ALA A 252 -16.23 -10.27 6.86
N VAL A 253 -16.86 -9.09 6.89
CA VAL A 253 -18.33 -8.99 6.97
C VAL A 253 -18.99 -9.42 5.66
N GLY A 254 -18.45 -8.99 4.51
CA GLY A 254 -19.00 -9.37 3.20
C GLY A 254 -19.03 -10.89 2.96
N GLU A 255 -18.02 -11.61 3.45
CA GLU A 255 -18.01 -13.08 3.39
C GLU A 255 -19.05 -13.74 4.28
N ARG A 256 -19.31 -13.21 5.49
CA ARG A 256 -20.29 -13.79 6.42
C ARG A 256 -21.72 -13.67 5.93
N ASP A 257 -22.03 -12.60 5.21
CA ASP A 257 -23.39 -12.30 4.73
C ASP A 257 -23.65 -12.79 3.30
N SER A 258 -22.67 -13.44 2.66
CA SER A 258 -22.86 -14.10 1.37
C SER A 258 -23.42 -15.52 1.59
N PRO A 259 -24.66 -15.84 1.18
CA PRO A 259 -25.12 -17.23 1.19
C PRO A 259 -24.25 -18.04 0.22
N GLY A 260 -23.71 -19.14 0.71
CA GLY A 260 -22.87 -20.08 -0.05
C GLY A 260 -23.60 -20.78 -1.17
#